data_AF-A0AAN8XYV7-F1
#
_entry.id   AF-A0AAN8XYV7-F1
#
_cell.length_a   1.000
_cell.length_b   1.000
_cell.length_c   1.000
_cell.angle_alpha   90.00
_cell.angle_beta   90.00
_cell.angle_gamma   90.00
#
_symmetry.space_group_name_H-M   'P 1'
#
loop_
_entity.id
_entity.type
_entity.pdbx_description
1 polymer ?
#
loop_
_entity_poly.entity_id
_entity_poly.type
_entity_poly.pdbx_seq_one_letter_code
_entity_poly.pdbx_strand_id
1 'polypeptide(L)'
;MRLTKERNGFLHSAFTFGHDARINKSTVDGNLVPFDALVKLVQKGIQYLELETNLSNDDTDMDEDVRFLEPLDLITKNVSELQQMIKEKKEKVQKDKANADNELDHE
;
A
#
# COMPACT_ATOMS: atom_id res chain seq x y z
N MET A 1 21.12 -27.91 14.11
CA MET A 1 21.61 -26.55 13.81
C MET A 1 21.09 -26.13 12.42
N ARG A 2 19.86 -25.60 12.35
CA ARG A 2 19.22 -25.10 11.11
C ARG A 2 18.62 -23.71 11.37
N LEU A 3 19.39 -22.80 11.94
CA LEU A 3 18.93 -21.44 12.31
C LEU A 3 19.77 -20.31 11.69
N THR A 4 20.78 -20.61 10.87
CA THR A 4 21.73 -19.61 10.36
C THR A 4 21.52 -19.22 8.90
N LYS A 5 20.66 -19.92 8.14
CA LYS A 5 20.55 -19.70 6.68
C LYS A 5 19.68 -18.50 6.32
N GLU A 6 18.59 -18.25 7.05
CA GLU A 6 17.67 -17.13 6.76
C GLU A 6 18.21 -15.76 7.18
N ARG A 7 19.01 -15.70 8.25
CA ARG A 7 19.60 -14.43 8.71
C ARG A 7 20.64 -13.83 7.75
N ASN A 8 21.12 -14.61 6.79
CA ASN A 8 22.12 -14.16 5.81
C ASN A 8 21.51 -13.51 4.56
N GLY A 9 20.20 -13.61 4.32
CA GLY A 9 19.58 -13.12 3.08
C GLY A 9 19.66 -11.59 2.90
N PHE A 10 19.71 -10.84 4.00
CA PHE A 10 19.76 -9.38 3.99
C PHE A 10 21.02 -8.80 4.64
N LEU A 11 22.03 -9.63 4.96
CA LEU A 11 23.21 -9.17 5.69
C LEU A 11 23.97 -8.08 4.92
N HIS A 12 24.19 -8.27 3.62
CA HIS A 12 24.83 -7.27 2.76
C HIS A 12 24.01 -5.98 2.66
N SER A 13 22.69 -6.09 2.45
CA SER A 13 21.80 -4.93 2.38
C SER A 13 21.75 -4.17 3.71
N ALA A 14 21.69 -4.87 4.84
CA ALA A 14 21.72 -4.26 6.17
C ALA A 14 23.05 -3.55 6.45
N PHE A 15 24.18 -4.13 6.00
CA PHE A 15 25.49 -3.49 6.13
C PHE A 15 25.58 -2.21 5.29
N THR A 16 25.25 -2.29 3.99
CA THR A 16 25.27 -1.12 3.10
C THR A 16 24.31 -0.04 3.58
N PHE A 17 23.08 -0.41 3.94
CA PHE A 17 22.10 0.52 4.49
C PHE A 17 22.59 1.16 5.79
N GLY A 18 23.16 0.37 6.70
CA GLY A 18 23.71 0.87 7.96
C GLY A 18 24.78 1.94 7.76
N HIS A 19 25.65 1.75 6.76
CA HIS A 19 26.67 2.71 6.36
C HIS A 19 26.06 3.96 5.70
N ASP A 20 25.25 3.78 4.66
CA ASP A 20 24.75 4.86 3.81
C ASP A 20 23.72 5.72 4.54
N ALA A 21 22.85 5.11 5.35
CA ALA A 21 21.89 5.82 6.20
C ALA A 21 22.52 6.38 7.48
N ARG A 22 23.83 6.19 7.69
CA ARG A 22 24.58 6.66 8.87
C ARG A 22 23.88 6.31 10.18
N ILE A 23 23.41 5.06 10.30
CA ILE A 23 22.64 4.61 11.46
C ILE A 23 23.42 4.82 12.77
N ASN A 24 24.76 4.73 12.72
CA ASN A 24 25.64 5.00 13.85
C ASN A 24 25.67 6.47 14.32
N LYS A 25 25.12 7.40 13.54
CA LYS A 25 24.97 8.83 13.90
C LYS A 25 23.53 9.20 14.23
N SER A 26 22.61 8.23 14.16
CA SER A 26 21.21 8.45 14.53
C SER A 26 21.08 8.66 16.03
N THR A 27 20.14 9.50 16.45
CA THR A 27 19.77 9.69 17.86
C THR A 27 18.77 8.64 18.38
N VAL A 28 18.39 7.68 17.52
CA VAL A 28 17.41 6.63 17.86
C VAL A 28 18.07 5.54 18.70
N ASP A 29 17.50 5.26 19.87
CA ASP A 29 17.88 4.10 20.68
C ASP A 29 17.20 2.84 20.14
N GLY A 30 17.99 1.96 19.53
CA GLY A 30 17.51 0.70 18.97
C GLY A 30 16.93 -0.26 20.00
N ASN A 31 17.25 -0.13 21.30
CA ASN A 31 16.70 -1.00 22.34
C ASN A 31 15.22 -0.67 22.65
N LEU A 32 14.80 0.56 22.35
CA LEU A 32 13.40 1.00 22.52
C LEU A 32 12.52 0.62 21.32
N VAL A 33 13.12 0.19 20.20
CA VAL A 33 12.40 -0.20 18.99
C VAL A 33 12.13 -1.71 19.05
N PRO A 34 10.86 -2.15 19.14
CA PRO A 34 10.53 -3.56 19.08
C PRO A 34 11.00 -4.20 17.77
N PHE A 35 11.38 -5.47 17.81
CA PHE A 35 11.89 -6.21 16.63
C PHE A 35 10.90 -6.25 15.44
N ASP A 36 9.60 -6.02 15.69
CA ASP A 36 8.53 -6.01 14.69
C ASP A 36 7.97 -4.61 14.39
N ALA A 37 8.64 -3.54 14.84
CA ALA A 37 8.13 -2.17 14.73
C ALA A 37 7.80 -1.76 13.30
N LEU A 38 8.67 -2.07 12.33
CA LEU A 38 8.44 -1.76 10.92
C LEU A 38 7.22 -2.50 10.36
N VAL A 39 7.10 -3.80 10.64
CA VAL A 39 5.98 -4.63 10.16
C VAL A 39 4.68 -4.12 10.76
N LYS A 40 4.65 -3.83 12.07
CA LYS A 40 3.49 -3.26 12.76
C LYS A 40 3.10 -1.90 12.21
N LEU A 41 4.08 -1.04 11.92
CA LEU A 41 3.83 0.28 11.36
C LEU A 41 3.15 0.16 9.99
N VAL A 42 3.69 -0.69 9.11
CA VAL A 42 3.10 -0.96 7.79
C VAL A 42 1.70 -1.55 7.94
N GLN A 43 1.51 -2.56 8.79
CA GLN A 43 0.19 -3.17 9.04
C GLN A 43 -0.84 -2.16 9.55
N LYS A 44 -0.47 -1.30 10.51
CA LYS A 44 -1.35 -0.23 11.00
C LYS A 44 -1.64 0.82 9.94
N GLY A 45 -0.69 1.13 9.06
CA GLY A 45 -0.89 2.03 7.93
C GLY A 45 -1.93 1.50 6.94
N ILE A 46 -1.88 0.21 6.59
CA ILE A 46 -2.89 -0.43 5.73
C ILE A 46 -4.27 -0.37 6.38
N GLN A 47 -4.37 -0.72 7.66
CA GLN A 47 -5.63 -0.69 8.41
C GLN A 47 -6.21 0.72 8.50
N TYR A 48 -5.33 1.72 8.61
CA TYR A 48 -5.73 3.13 8.59
C TYR A 48 -6.33 3.52 7.24
N LEU A 49 -5.69 3.14 6.13
CA LEU A 49 -6.23 3.38 4.78
C LEU A 49 -7.59 2.71 4.58
N GLU A 50 -7.74 1.46 5.02
CA GLU A 50 -9.03 0.75 4.99
C GLU A 50 -10.10 1.45 5.82
N LEU A 51 -9.73 2.00 6.99
CA LEU A 51 -10.67 2.75 7.81
C LEU A 51 -11.10 4.06 7.14
N GLU A 52 -10.15 4.79 6.54
CA GLU A 52 -10.44 6.04 5.83
C GLU A 52 -11.42 5.80 4.67
N THR A 53 -11.21 4.76 3.85
CA THR A 53 -12.12 4.44 2.74
C THR A 53 -13.51 4.02 3.20
N ASN A 54 -13.61 3.34 4.34
CA ASN A 54 -14.90 2.91 4.93
C ASN A 54 -15.65 4.07 5.61
N LEU A 55 -14.94 5.03 6.21
CA LEU A 55 -15.54 6.23 6.82
C LEU A 55 -15.86 7.31 5.80
N SER A 56 -15.13 7.40 4.70
CA SER A 56 -15.34 8.36 3.61
C SER A 56 -16.58 8.00 2.78
N ASN A 57 -17.76 8.16 3.36
CA ASN A 57 -19.03 8.28 2.65
C ASN A 57 -19.34 9.74 2.27
N ASP A 58 -18.48 10.69 2.65
CA ASP A 58 -18.61 12.11 2.38
C ASP A 58 -17.49 12.55 1.42
N ASP A 59 -17.87 13.21 0.33
CA ASP A 59 -17.15 13.45 -0.93
C ASP A 59 -15.95 14.42 -0.85
N THR A 60 -15.13 14.37 0.19
CA THR A 60 -13.99 15.29 0.31
C THR A 60 -12.71 14.59 0.76
N ASP A 61 -11.73 14.58 -0.15
CA ASP A 61 -10.27 14.48 0.07
C ASP A 61 -9.57 13.13 -0.17
N MET A 62 -10.27 12.06 -0.56
CA MET A 62 -9.63 10.83 -1.06
C MET A 62 -9.45 10.89 -2.59
N ASP A 63 -8.22 10.68 -3.05
CA ASP A 63 -7.91 10.56 -4.49
C ASP A 63 -8.75 9.41 -5.08
N GLU A 64 -9.59 9.72 -6.07
CA GLU A 64 -10.57 8.80 -6.66
C GLU A 64 -9.89 7.51 -7.17
N ASP A 65 -8.62 7.62 -7.55
CA ASP A 65 -7.77 6.55 -8.05
C ASP A 65 -7.47 5.50 -6.97
N VAL A 66 -7.30 5.94 -5.72
CA VAL A 66 -6.98 5.07 -4.59
C VAL A 66 -8.20 4.26 -4.15
N ARG A 67 -9.43 4.76 -4.40
CA ARG A 67 -10.68 4.02 -4.15
C ARG A 67 -10.80 2.76 -5.00
N PHE A 68 -10.11 2.71 -6.14
CA PHE A 68 -10.09 1.54 -7.00
C PHE A 68 -9.08 0.48 -6.56
N LEU A 69 -8.25 0.74 -5.56
CA LEU A 69 -7.22 -0.18 -5.11
C LEU A 69 -7.60 -0.84 -3.78
N GLU A 70 -7.28 -2.12 -3.64
CA GLU A 70 -7.29 -2.75 -2.31
C GLU A 70 -6.04 -2.28 -1.55
N PRO A 71 -6.11 -2.07 -0.23
CA PRO A 71 -4.96 -1.66 0.57
C PRO A 71 -3.73 -2.59 0.42
N LEU A 72 -3.96 -3.88 0.17
CA LEU A 72 -2.89 -4.85 -0.06
C LEU A 72 -2.22 -4.71 -1.43
N ASP A 73 -2.92 -4.14 -2.42
CA ASP A 73 -2.35 -3.88 -3.75
C ASP A 73 -1.16 -2.91 -3.64
N LEU A 74 -1.24 -1.92 -2.76
CA LEU A 74 -0.18 -0.92 -2.52
C LEU A 74 1.15 -1.54 -2.06
N ILE A 75 1.12 -2.77 -1.54
CA ILE A 75 2.30 -3.48 -1.03
C ILE A 75 2.76 -4.57 -2.00
N THR A 76 1.81 -5.19 -2.70
CA THR A 76 2.08 -6.40 -3.50
C THR A 76 2.30 -6.12 -4.98
N LYS A 77 1.89 -4.94 -5.46
CA LYS A 77 1.94 -4.55 -6.86
C LYS A 77 2.97 -3.47 -7.12
N ASN A 78 3.53 -3.47 -8.31
CA ASN A 78 4.37 -2.37 -8.77
C ASN A 78 3.53 -1.22 -9.35
N VAL A 79 4.16 -0.06 -9.56
CA VAL A 79 3.48 1.16 -10.04
C VAL A 79 2.73 0.94 -11.36
N SER A 80 3.33 0.21 -12.30
CA SER A 80 2.69 -0.05 -13.60
C SER A 80 1.45 -0.92 -13.47
N GLU A 81 1.50 -1.95 -12.60
CA GLU A 81 0.36 -2.81 -12.30
C GLU A 81 -0.77 -2.03 -11.62
N LEU A 82 -0.43 -1.18 -10.64
CA LEU A 82 -1.40 -0.30 -9.97
C LEU A 82 -2.11 0.62 -10.96
N GLN A 83 -1.35 1.26 -11.85
CA GLN A 83 -1.90 2.13 -12.90
C GLN A 83 -2.83 1.39 -13.85
N GLN A 84 -2.48 0.17 -14.24
CA GLN A 84 -3.32 -0.67 -15.09
C GLN A 84 -4.65 -1.00 -14.39
N MET A 85 -4.61 -1.42 -13.13
CA MET A 85 -5.81 -1.75 -12.37
C MET A 85 -6.75 -0.55 -12.20
N ILE A 86 -6.20 0.63 -11.91
CA ILE A 86 -6.98 1.87 -11.83
C ILE A 86 -7.69 2.15 -13.15
N LYS A 87 -6.94 2.06 -14.27
CA LYS A 87 -7.49 2.29 -15.61
C LYS A 87 -8.64 1.33 -15.94
N GLU A 88 -8.43 0.03 -15.73
CA GLU A 88 -9.43 -1.01 -16.01
C GLU A 88 -10.71 -0.82 -15.17
N LYS A 89 -10.56 -0.48 -13.88
CA LYS A 89 -11.71 -0.22 -13.00
C LYS A 89 -12.45 1.06 -13.38
N LYS A 90 -11.75 2.13 -13.75
CA LYS A 90 -12.35 3.37 -14.27
C LYS A 90 -13.13 3.15 -15.55
N GLU A 91 -12.56 2.43 -16.51
CA GLU A 91 -13.23 2.11 -17.79
C GLU A 91 -14.51 1.29 -17.57
N LYS A 92 -14.49 0.34 -16.62
CA LYS A 92 -15.67 -0.44 -16.25
C LYS A 92 -16.80 0.44 -15.69
N VAL A 93 -16.48 1.34 -14.75
CA VAL A 93 -17.48 2.26 -14.17
C VAL A 93 -18.10 3.18 -15.24
N GLN A 94 -17.30 3.67 -16.20
CA GLN A 94 -17.81 4.50 -17.29
C GLN A 94 -18.74 3.72 -18.23
N LYS A 95 -18.38 2.47 -18.55
CA LYS A 95 -19.20 1.61 -19.40
C LYS A 95 -20.53 1.24 -18.74
N ASP A 96 -20.51 0.95 -17.43
CA ASP A 96 -21.71 0.60 -16.67
C ASP A 96 -22.69 1.79 -16.61
N LYS A 97 -22.20 3.03 -16.44
CA LYS A 97 -23.03 4.25 -16.51
C LYS A 97 -23.66 4.45 -17.89
N ALA A 98 -22.87 4.31 -18.96
CA ALA A 98 -23.37 4.48 -20.33
C ALA A 98 -24.46 3.45 -20.70
N ASN A 99 -24.38 2.21 -20.19
CA ASN A 99 -25.40 1.21 -20.45
C ASN A 99 -26.72 1.51 -19.70
N ALA A 100 -26.63 2.01 -18.46
CA ALA A 100 -27.80 2.38 -17.67
C ALA A 100 -28.61 3.54 -18.29
N ASP A 101 -27.91 4.53 -18.87
CA ASP A 101 -28.56 5.66 -19.54
C ASP A 101 -29.31 5.24 -20.81
N ASN A 102 -28.81 4.23 -21.55
CA ASN A 102 -29.46 3.71 -22.76
C ASN A 102 -30.70 2.85 -22.47
N GLU A 103 -30.84 2.27 -21.27
CA GLU A 103 -32.03 1.52 -20.88
C GLU A 103 -33.20 2.43 -20.47
N LEU A 104 -32.91 3.64 -19.97
CA LEU A 104 -33.94 4.62 -19.56
C LEU A 104 -34.58 5.36 -20.74
N ASP A 105 -33.92 5.42 -21.91
CA ASP A 105 -34.46 6.02 -23.13
C ASP A 105 -35.41 5.08 -23.91
N HIS A 106 -35.58 3.84 -23.45
CA HIS A 106 -36.43 2.82 -24.09
C HIS A 106 -37.72 2.47 -23.31
N GLU A 107 -38.05 3.22 -22.26
CA GLU A 107 -39.32 3.13 -21.50
C GLU A 107 -40.18 4.39 -21.70
#